data_AF-A0A084SXV5-F1
#
_entry.id   AF-A0A084SXV5-F1
#
_cell.length_a   1.000
_cell.length_b   1.000
_cell.length_c   1.000
_cell.angle_alpha   90.00
_cell.angle_beta   90.00
_cell.angle_gamma   90.00
#
_symmetry.space_group_name_H-M   'P 1'
#
loop_
_entity.id
_entity.type
_entity.pdbx_description
1 polymer ?
#
loop_
_entity_poly.entity_id
_entity_poly.type
_entity_poly.pdbx_seq_one_letter_code
_entity_poly.pdbx_strand_id
1 'polypeptide(L)'
;MTQGEQTRTLRQLFDTAGVGWALREGADAEARRYLQEIQAVEAEYERLLSEPMSSPLLDQLVEEGEALTPLIQAFASTTSASIRVMIYCILKGAEIRRVRYDYELERRSQLIIDIELSDNRTLRFESEDLWDAEVLRHFGMTKRGGRPILEGYYAFRRG
;
A
#
# COMPACT_ATOMS: atom_id res chain seq x y z
N MET A 1 15.97 -16.36 -4.10
CA MET A 1 15.02 -16.91 -5.11
C MET A 1 15.52 -16.59 -6.51
N THR A 2 15.31 -17.48 -7.47
CA THR A 2 15.47 -17.18 -8.89
C THR A 2 14.31 -16.32 -9.41
N GLN A 3 14.48 -15.64 -10.54
CA GLN A 3 13.40 -14.81 -11.12
C GLN A 3 12.13 -15.61 -11.44
N GLY A 4 12.28 -16.87 -11.88
CA GLY A 4 11.16 -17.78 -12.12
C GLY A 4 10.42 -18.18 -10.84
N GLU A 5 11.15 -18.34 -9.73
CA GLU A 5 10.55 -18.57 -8.41
C GLU A 5 9.78 -17.33 -7.94
N GLN A 6 10.36 -16.14 -8.01
CA GLN A 6 9.69 -14.89 -7.63
C GLN A 6 8.39 -14.66 -8.40
N THR A 7 8.40 -14.92 -9.71
CA THR A 7 7.20 -14.80 -10.56
C THR A 7 6.10 -15.76 -10.12
N ARG A 8 6.44 -17.01 -9.78
CA ARG A 8 5.47 -17.99 -9.27
C ARG A 8 4.91 -17.59 -7.91
N THR A 9 5.77 -17.15 -7.00
CA THR A 9 5.41 -16.66 -5.67
C THR A 9 4.44 -15.49 -5.77
N LEU A 10 4.74 -14.50 -6.60
CA LEU A 10 3.88 -13.33 -6.79
C LEU A 10 2.47 -13.71 -7.29
N ARG A 11 2.38 -14.64 -8.24
CA ARG A 11 1.08 -15.14 -8.72
C ARG A 11 0.26 -15.75 -7.61
N GLN A 12 0.88 -16.61 -6.79
CA GLN A 12 0.21 -17.24 -5.66
C GLN A 12 -0.28 -16.21 -4.64
N LEU A 13 0.53 -15.18 -4.35
CA LEU A 13 0.14 -14.08 -3.46
C LEU A 13 -1.09 -13.33 -4.00
N PHE A 14 -1.08 -12.96 -5.29
CA PHE A 14 -2.16 -12.23 -5.93
C PHE A 14 -3.46 -13.06 -5.99
N ASP A 15 -3.36 -14.35 -6.31
CA ASP A 15 -4.50 -15.27 -6.29
C ASP A 15 -5.11 -15.38 -4.89
N THR A 16 -4.27 -15.54 -3.88
CA THR A 16 -4.69 -15.65 -2.47
C THR A 16 -5.38 -14.36 -1.99
N ALA A 17 -4.82 -13.21 -2.38
CA ALA A 17 -5.38 -11.89 -2.09
C ALA A 17 -6.65 -11.55 -2.91
N GLY A 18 -7.08 -12.44 -3.82
CA GLY A 18 -8.29 -12.25 -4.64
C GLY A 18 -8.12 -11.30 -5.83
N VAL A 19 -6.88 -10.94 -6.17
CA VAL A 19 -6.52 -10.04 -7.28
C VAL A 19 -5.72 -10.73 -8.37
N GLY A 20 -5.80 -12.06 -8.46
CA GLY A 20 -5.17 -12.85 -9.52
C GLY A 20 -5.52 -12.42 -10.95
N TRP A 21 -6.65 -11.71 -11.13
CA TRP A 21 -7.01 -11.08 -12.40
C TRP A 21 -5.98 -10.08 -12.92
N ALA A 22 -5.24 -9.41 -12.04
CA ALA A 22 -4.22 -8.45 -12.41
C ALA A 22 -3.02 -9.10 -13.13
N LEU A 23 -2.91 -10.44 -13.11
CA LEU A 23 -1.85 -11.21 -13.75
C LEU A 23 -2.34 -12.10 -14.90
N ARG A 24 -3.57 -11.92 -15.43
CA ARG A 24 -4.16 -12.83 -16.43
C ARG A 24 -3.69 -12.60 -17.87
N GLU A 25 -3.24 -11.39 -18.24
CA GLU A 25 -2.74 -11.09 -19.59
C GLU A 25 -1.21 -10.93 -19.59
N GLY A 26 -0.51 -11.50 -20.58
CA GLY A 26 0.95 -11.28 -20.73
C GLY A 26 1.78 -11.65 -19.49
N ALA A 27 1.36 -12.70 -18.79
CA ALA A 27 1.50 -12.80 -17.35
C ALA A 27 2.93 -12.79 -16.75
N ASP A 28 3.95 -13.14 -17.55
CA ASP A 28 5.35 -13.03 -17.10
C ASP A 28 5.90 -11.61 -17.21
N ALA A 29 5.47 -10.84 -18.22
CA ALA A 29 5.84 -9.42 -18.30
C ALA A 29 5.17 -8.63 -17.17
N GLU A 30 3.90 -8.94 -16.91
CA GLU A 30 3.13 -8.30 -15.84
C GLU A 30 3.67 -8.62 -14.45
N ALA A 31 4.00 -9.89 -14.20
CA ALA A 31 4.66 -10.27 -12.95
C ALA A 31 6.00 -9.56 -12.78
N ARG A 32 6.79 -9.39 -13.85
CA ARG A 32 8.04 -8.60 -13.79
C ARG A 32 7.79 -7.14 -13.46
N ARG A 33 6.75 -6.51 -14.02
CA ARG A 33 6.34 -5.14 -13.68
C ARG A 33 6.03 -5.02 -12.19
N TYR A 34 5.24 -5.94 -11.64
CA TYR A 34 4.91 -5.92 -10.21
C TYR A 34 6.11 -6.19 -9.30
N LEU A 35 7.05 -7.04 -9.70
CA LEU A 35 8.30 -7.21 -8.96
C LEU A 35 9.12 -5.91 -8.94
N GLN A 36 9.14 -5.15 -10.04
CA GLN A 36 9.77 -3.83 -10.08
C GLN A 36 9.03 -2.82 -9.18
N GLU A 37 7.70 -2.88 -9.12
CA GLU A 37 6.93 -2.02 -8.22
C GLU A 37 7.16 -2.34 -6.75
N ILE A 38 7.32 -3.63 -6.39
CA ILE A 38 7.71 -4.04 -5.04
C ILE A 38 9.07 -3.43 -4.68
N GLN A 39 10.05 -3.51 -5.59
CA GLN A 39 11.36 -2.88 -5.39
C GLN A 39 11.27 -1.35 -5.29
N ALA A 40 10.37 -0.71 -6.05
CA ALA A 40 10.14 0.72 -5.95
C ALA A 40 9.56 1.12 -4.59
N VAL A 41 8.71 0.29 -3.99
CA VAL A 41 8.19 0.49 -2.63
C VAL A 41 9.31 0.35 -1.59
N GLU A 42 10.20 -0.64 -1.74
CA GLU A 42 11.38 -0.80 -0.86
C GLU A 42 12.28 0.45 -0.91
N ALA A 43 12.62 0.91 -2.12
CA ALA A 43 13.45 2.10 -2.32
C ALA A 43 12.79 3.37 -1.78
N GLU A 44 11.48 3.52 -1.96
CA GLU A 44 10.72 4.67 -1.44
C GLU A 44 10.62 4.65 0.09
N TYR A 45 10.47 3.47 0.70
CA TYR A 45 10.51 3.29 2.15
C TYR A 45 11.86 3.74 2.70
N GLU A 46 12.96 3.26 2.12
CA GLU A 46 14.32 3.63 2.50
C GLU A 46 14.56 5.12 2.39
N ARG A 47 14.08 5.74 1.30
CA ARG A 47 14.19 7.18 1.08
C ARG A 47 13.43 7.98 2.15
N LEU A 48 12.24 7.54 2.53
CA LEU A 48 11.37 8.24 3.48
C LEU A 48 11.81 8.09 4.93
N LEU A 49 12.20 6.88 5.33
CA LEU A 49 12.57 6.57 6.73
C LEU A 49 14.08 6.67 6.99
N SER A 50 14.89 6.80 5.94
CA SER A 50 16.36 6.78 6.01
C SER A 50 16.91 5.49 6.64
N GLU A 51 16.20 4.38 6.49
CA GLU A 51 16.57 3.06 7.00
C GLU A 51 16.04 1.94 6.09
N PRO A 52 16.79 0.83 5.95
CA PRO A 52 16.34 -0.32 5.17
C PRO A 52 15.16 -1.02 5.85
N MET A 53 14.33 -1.68 5.02
CA MET A 53 13.40 -2.67 5.55
C MET A 53 14.16 -3.81 6.23
N SER A 54 13.57 -4.41 7.26
CA SER A 54 14.17 -5.54 7.98
C SER A 54 14.38 -6.78 7.11
N SER A 55 13.58 -6.93 6.07
CA SER A 55 13.66 -7.99 5.06
C SER A 55 13.05 -7.50 3.75
N PRO A 56 13.40 -8.10 2.59
CA PRO A 56 12.78 -7.75 1.32
C PRO A 56 11.25 -7.82 1.43
N LEU A 57 10.55 -6.85 0.85
CA LEU A 57 9.10 -6.73 0.92
C LEU A 57 8.43 -7.97 0.34
N LEU A 58 8.96 -8.55 -0.75
CA LEU A 58 8.41 -9.79 -1.31
C LEU A 58 8.43 -10.94 -0.28
N ASP A 59 9.50 -11.06 0.51
CA ASP A 59 9.61 -12.12 1.52
C ASP A 59 8.61 -11.87 2.66
N GLN A 60 8.45 -10.63 3.10
CA GLN A 60 7.42 -10.25 4.09
C GLN A 60 6.00 -10.53 3.59
N LEU A 61 5.71 -10.26 2.31
CA LEU A 61 4.41 -10.56 1.71
C LEU A 61 4.12 -12.07 1.70
N VAL A 62 5.15 -12.91 1.60
CA VAL A 62 5.02 -14.37 1.72
C VAL A 62 4.76 -14.79 3.15
N GLU A 63 5.54 -14.27 4.10
CA GLU A 63 5.48 -14.66 5.51
C GLU A 63 4.20 -14.16 6.21
N GLU A 64 3.75 -12.95 5.87
CA GLU A 64 2.64 -12.24 6.52
C GLU A 64 1.41 -12.09 5.62
N GLY A 65 1.29 -12.90 4.57
CA GLY A 65 0.38 -12.67 3.43
C GLY A 65 -1.08 -12.35 3.79
N GLU A 66 -1.64 -12.91 4.86
CA GLU A 66 -3.00 -12.56 5.32
C GLU A 66 -3.06 -11.12 5.88
N ALA A 67 -2.13 -10.77 6.77
CA ALA A 67 -2.06 -9.43 7.38
C ALA A 67 -1.71 -8.34 6.34
N LEU A 68 -0.91 -8.70 5.32
CA LEU A 68 -0.52 -7.80 4.23
C LEU A 68 -1.39 -7.92 2.98
N THR A 69 -2.49 -8.68 3.02
CA THR A 69 -3.44 -8.78 1.90
C THR A 69 -3.90 -7.41 1.37
N PRO A 70 -4.21 -6.39 2.21
CA PRO A 70 -4.58 -5.06 1.71
C PRO A 70 -3.46 -4.39 0.88
N LEU A 71 -2.19 -4.63 1.22
CA LEU A 71 -1.05 -4.13 0.46
C LEU A 71 -0.87 -4.88 -0.87
N ILE A 72 -1.05 -6.21 -0.87
CA ILE A 72 -1.05 -7.02 -2.11
C ILE A 72 -2.12 -6.49 -3.07
N GLN A 73 -3.31 -6.22 -2.56
CA GLN A 73 -4.40 -5.66 -3.36
C GLN A 73 -4.10 -4.23 -3.85
N ALA A 74 -3.36 -3.43 -3.08
CA ALA A 74 -2.94 -2.10 -3.52
C ALA A 74 -2.01 -2.16 -4.75
N PHE A 75 -1.20 -3.20 -4.93
CA PHE A 75 -0.45 -3.39 -6.17
C PHE A 75 -1.37 -3.61 -7.37
N ALA A 76 -2.54 -4.23 -7.21
CA ALA A 76 -3.51 -4.38 -8.30
C ALA A 76 -4.23 -3.06 -8.66
N SER A 77 -4.05 -2.00 -7.88
CA SER A 77 -4.56 -0.64 -8.14
C SER A 77 -3.46 0.28 -8.71
N THR A 78 -3.86 1.40 -9.30
CA THR A 78 -2.95 2.42 -9.87
C THR A 78 -2.31 3.34 -8.82
N THR A 79 -2.18 2.89 -7.57
CA THR A 79 -1.59 3.67 -6.48
C THR A 79 -0.08 3.83 -6.63
N SER A 80 0.45 4.97 -6.18
CA SER A 80 1.88 5.27 -6.21
C SER A 80 2.67 4.47 -5.15
N ALA A 81 3.99 4.34 -5.36
CA ALA A 81 4.87 3.69 -4.40
C ALA A 81 4.81 4.35 -3.02
N SER A 82 4.71 5.68 -2.96
CA SER A 82 4.64 6.44 -1.70
C SER A 82 3.38 6.08 -0.90
N ILE A 83 2.23 5.98 -1.58
CA ILE A 83 0.99 5.53 -0.94
C ILE A 83 1.06 4.06 -0.51
N ARG A 84 1.72 3.19 -1.26
CA ARG A 84 1.93 1.79 -0.85
C ARG A 84 2.85 1.67 0.36
N VAL A 85 3.86 2.53 0.50
CA VAL A 85 4.67 2.65 1.72
C VAL A 85 3.79 3.08 2.90
N MET A 86 2.94 4.09 2.72
CA MET A 86 2.01 4.52 3.77
C MET A 86 1.09 3.38 4.22
N ILE A 87 0.51 2.63 3.27
CA ILE A 87 -0.32 1.46 3.55
C ILE A 87 0.47 0.43 4.37
N TYR A 88 1.69 0.10 3.93
CA TYR A 88 2.58 -0.79 4.65
C TYR A 88 2.82 -0.32 6.09
N CYS A 89 3.16 0.94 6.31
CA CYS A 89 3.38 1.50 7.65
C CYS A 89 2.12 1.39 8.54
N ILE A 90 0.93 1.69 8.00
CA ILE A 90 -0.34 1.54 8.73
C ILE A 90 -0.60 0.08 9.12
N LEU A 91 -0.35 -0.86 8.20
CA LEU A 91 -0.47 -2.31 8.48
C LEU A 91 0.53 -2.80 9.52
N LYS A 92 1.71 -2.15 9.61
CA LYS A 92 2.71 -2.38 10.66
C LYS A 92 2.43 -1.63 11.97
N GLY A 93 1.28 -0.96 12.09
CA GLY A 93 0.80 -0.34 13.33
C GLY A 93 1.00 1.17 13.43
N ALA A 94 1.35 1.87 12.34
CA ALA A 94 1.34 3.32 12.32
C ALA A 94 -0.10 3.88 12.45
N GLU A 95 -0.25 4.99 13.16
CA GLU A 95 -1.54 5.63 13.39
C GLU A 95 -1.77 6.80 12.43
N ILE A 96 -2.95 6.86 11.80
CA ILE A 96 -3.34 8.00 10.98
C ILE A 96 -3.62 9.20 11.89
N ARG A 97 -2.84 10.28 11.74
CA ARG A 97 -2.99 11.50 12.54
C ARG A 97 -3.80 12.57 11.81
N ARG A 98 -3.63 12.66 10.50
CA ARG A 98 -4.31 13.68 9.67
C ARG A 98 -4.53 13.15 8.27
N VAL A 99 -5.70 13.47 7.73
CA VAL A 99 -6.02 13.30 6.31
C VAL A 99 -6.54 14.64 5.80
N ARG A 100 -5.99 15.13 4.70
CA ARG A 100 -6.50 16.26 3.94
C ARG A 100 -6.58 15.85 2.47
N TYR A 101 -7.76 16.00 1.89
CA TYR A 101 -7.95 15.85 0.46
C TYR A 101 -8.57 17.13 -0.08
N ASP A 102 -7.87 17.78 -0.99
CA ASP A 102 -8.33 18.97 -1.71
C ASP A 102 -8.55 18.58 -3.18
N TYR A 103 -9.75 18.86 -3.69
CA TYR A 103 -10.14 18.53 -5.04
C TYR A 103 -10.87 19.71 -5.67
N GLU A 104 -10.39 20.10 -6.86
CA GLU A 104 -11.04 21.06 -7.72
C GLU A 104 -11.13 20.47 -9.13
N LEU A 105 -12.35 20.37 -9.67
CA LEU A 105 -12.63 19.78 -10.97
C LEU A 105 -11.69 20.34 -12.04
N GLU A 106 -10.99 19.45 -12.74
CA GLU A 106 -10.03 19.76 -13.82
C GLU A 106 -8.86 20.69 -13.43
N ARG A 107 -8.65 20.94 -12.13
CA ARG A 107 -7.63 21.89 -11.65
C ARG A 107 -6.70 21.33 -10.59
N ARG A 108 -7.23 20.58 -9.62
CA ARG A 108 -6.45 20.15 -8.45
C ARG A 108 -6.93 18.81 -7.94
N SER A 109 -5.97 17.93 -7.66
CA SER A 109 -6.14 16.82 -6.73
C SER A 109 -4.93 16.85 -5.82
N GLN A 110 -5.12 16.97 -4.51
CA GLN A 110 -4.04 16.93 -3.54
C GLN A 110 -4.45 16.13 -2.32
N LEU A 111 -3.84 14.95 -2.18
CA LEU A 111 -3.94 14.10 -1.01
C LEU A 111 -2.74 14.35 -0.09
N ILE A 112 -3.01 14.57 1.19
CA ILE A 112 -1.99 14.68 2.24
C ILE A 112 -2.41 13.84 3.43
N ILE A 113 -1.53 12.94 3.83
CA ILE A 113 -1.75 12.05 4.97
C ILE A 113 -0.54 12.10 5.88
N ASP A 114 -0.78 12.43 7.15
CA ASP A 114 0.24 12.35 8.20
C ASP A 114 -0.05 11.08 9.02
N ILE A 115 0.96 10.22 9.17
CA ILE A 115 0.92 9.05 10.05
C ILE A 115 1.99 9.16 11.13
N GLU A 116 1.74 8.55 12.28
CA GLU A 116 2.69 8.44 13.38
C GLU A 116 3.16 6.99 13.51
N LEU A 117 4.47 6.79 13.48
CA LEU A 117 5.11 5.50 13.70
C LEU A 117 5.17 5.16 15.20
N SER A 118 5.47 3.91 15.54
CA SER A 118 5.60 3.43 16.93
C SER A 118 6.72 4.11 17.73
N ASP A 119 7.70 4.69 17.06
CA ASP A 119 8.77 5.49 17.66
C ASP A 119 8.43 7.00 17.80
N ASN A 120 7.16 7.36 17.56
CA ASN A 120 6.61 8.72 17.55
C ASN A 120 7.11 9.63 16.42
N ARG A 121 7.86 9.11 15.43
CA ARG A 121 8.14 9.90 14.21
C ARG A 121 6.84 10.10 13.43
N THR A 122 6.62 11.33 12.96
CA THR A 122 5.54 11.63 12.02
C THR A 122 6.07 11.58 10.60
N LEU A 123 5.47 10.75 9.75
CA LEU A 123 5.72 10.73 8.32
C LEU A 123 4.56 11.40 7.59
N ARG A 124 4.90 12.11 6.53
CA ARG A 124 3.95 12.81 5.68
C ARG A 124 4.02 12.30 4.26
N PHE A 125 2.87 11.87 3.76
CA PHE A 125 2.66 11.40 2.40
C PHE A 125 1.83 12.42 1.65
N GLU A 126 2.33 12.85 0.49
CA GLU A 126 1.64 13.78 -0.39
C GLU A 126 1.54 13.17 -1.79
N SER A 127 0.38 13.34 -2.44
CA SER A 127 0.19 12.94 -3.82
C SER A 127 -0.73 13.91 -4.56
N GLU A 128 -0.42 14.14 -5.83
CA GLU A 128 -1.26 14.88 -6.78
C GLU A 128 -1.92 13.95 -7.81
N ASP A 129 -1.66 12.64 -7.73
CA ASP A 129 -2.34 11.66 -8.57
C ASP A 129 -3.76 11.41 -8.06
N LEU A 130 -4.74 11.59 -8.94
CA LEU A 130 -6.15 11.38 -8.61
C LEU A 130 -6.43 9.94 -8.14
N TRP A 131 -5.71 8.95 -8.66
CA TRP A 131 -5.90 7.55 -8.31
C TRP A 131 -5.47 7.24 -6.87
N ASP A 132 -4.51 7.99 -6.33
CA ASP A 132 -4.05 7.81 -4.94
C ASP A 132 -5.15 8.15 -3.93
N ALA A 133 -6.14 8.97 -4.29
CA ALA A 133 -7.30 9.26 -3.46
C ALA A 133 -8.19 8.02 -3.21
N GLU A 134 -8.05 6.95 -4.00
CA GLU A 134 -8.79 5.70 -3.80
C GLU A 134 -8.51 5.08 -2.42
N VAL A 135 -7.29 5.29 -1.88
CA VAL A 135 -6.84 4.83 -0.55
C VAL A 135 -7.81 5.23 0.56
N LEU A 136 -8.50 6.36 0.42
CA LEU A 136 -9.45 6.87 1.42
C LEU A 136 -10.64 5.93 1.65
N ARG A 137 -11.01 5.12 0.64
CA ARG A 137 -12.12 4.16 0.73
C ARG A 137 -11.81 2.98 1.64
N HIS A 138 -10.55 2.80 1.99
CA HIS A 138 -10.03 1.65 2.73
C HIS A 138 -9.69 1.97 4.18
N PHE A 139 -9.78 3.23 4.60
CA PHE A 139 -9.65 3.58 6.01
C PHE A 139 -10.87 3.15 6.81
N GLY A 140 -10.63 2.50 7.95
CA GLY A 140 -11.68 2.19 8.90
C GLY A 140 -12.19 3.48 9.52
N MET A 141 -13.51 3.63 9.55
CA MET A 141 -14.15 4.78 10.18
C MET A 141 -14.81 4.32 11.48
N THR A 142 -14.38 4.90 12.60
CA THR A 142 -14.94 4.62 13.92
C THR A 142 -15.14 5.89 14.74
N LYS A 143 -15.62 5.75 15.97
CA LYS A 143 -15.70 6.84 16.96
C LYS A 143 -15.16 6.38 18.32
N ARG A 144 -14.38 7.24 18.98
CA ARG A 144 -13.96 7.06 20.39
C ARG A 144 -14.39 8.28 21.19
N GLY A 145 -15.20 8.07 22.23
CA GLY A 145 -15.76 9.18 23.01
C GLY A 145 -16.55 10.20 22.16
N GLY A 146 -17.21 9.74 21.09
CA GLY A 146 -17.98 10.58 20.16
C GLY A 146 -17.15 11.33 19.11
N ARG A 147 -15.81 11.25 19.17
CA ARG A 147 -14.92 11.89 18.18
C ARG A 147 -14.60 10.93 17.04
N PRO A 148 -14.59 11.38 15.77
CA PRO A 148 -14.29 10.53 14.62
C PRO A 148 -12.83 10.09 14.65
N ILE A 149 -12.59 8.84 14.25
CA ILE A 149 -11.24 8.27 14.09
C ILE A 149 -11.20 7.55 12.75
N LEU A 150 -10.10 7.76 12.03
CA LEU A 150 -9.67 6.90 10.94
C LEU A 150 -8.62 5.94 11.48
N GLU A 151 -8.86 4.63 11.34
CA GLU A 151 -7.95 3.60 11.84
C GLU A 151 -7.77 2.47 10.81
N GLY A 152 -6.56 1.91 10.76
CA GLY A 152 -6.23 0.78 9.91
C GLY A 152 -6.33 1.04 8.40
N TYR A 153 -6.08 -0.02 7.64
CA TYR A 153 -6.26 -0.07 6.19
C TYR A 153 -6.80 -1.44 5.80
N TYR A 154 -7.99 -1.49 5.21
CA TYR A 154 -8.73 -2.74 4.99
C TYR A 154 -8.73 -3.14 3.51
N ALA A 155 -8.63 -4.44 3.27
CA ALA A 155 -8.75 -5.04 1.95
C ALA A 155 -10.11 -4.72 1.29
N PHE A 156 -10.15 -4.74 -0.05
CA PHE A 156 -11.40 -4.78 -0.80
C PHE A 156 -12.25 -5.96 -0.29
N ARG A 157 -13.50 -5.69 0.10
CA ARG A 157 -14.45 -6.78 0.34
C ARG A 157 -14.65 -7.52 -0.98
N ARG A 158 -14.57 -8.86 -0.95
CA ARG A 158 -14.99 -9.71 -2.06
C ARG A 158 -16.44 -9.35 -2.39
N GLY A 159 -16.68 -8.89 -3.62
CA GLY A 159 -18.01 -8.87 -4.21
C GLY A 159 -18.45 -10.28 -4.55
#